data_AF-A0A0Q2RXP7-F1
#
_entry.id   AF-A0A0Q2RXP7-F1
#
_cell.length_a   1.000
_cell.length_b   1.000
_cell.length_c   1.000
_cell.angle_alpha   90.00
_cell.angle_beta   90.00
_cell.angle_gamma   90.00
#
_symmetry.space_group_name_H-M   'P 1'
#
loop_
_entity.id
_entity.type
_entity.pdbx_description
1 polymer ?
#
loop_
_entity_poly.entity_id
_entity_poly.type
_entity_poly.pdbx_seq_one_letter_code
_entity_poly.pdbx_strand_id
1 'polypeptide(L)'
;MNIPRLTASAPGYGSLSSPVALVGQSLCEKCMESQIPFTGGSGDLIVESIERAGQRKRSNIFISNAVHCHPPKNRASHEYEIVNCSPHLGP
;
A
#
# COMPACT_ATOMS: atom_id res chain seq x y z
N MET A 1 -14.32 7.29 -2.09
CA MET A 1 -13.01 7.81 -2.53
C MET A 1 -12.57 6.92 -3.66
N ASN A 2 -12.68 7.35 -4.93
CA ASN A 2 -12.17 6.57 -6.07
C ASN A 2 -12.07 7.44 -7.34
N ILE A 3 -11.43 8.60 -7.22
CA ILE A 3 -11.24 9.53 -8.33
C ILE A 3 -9.94 9.18 -9.04
N PRO A 4 -9.94 8.93 -10.36
CA PRO A 4 -8.73 8.61 -11.12
C PRO A 4 -7.57 9.57 -10.81
N ARG A 5 -6.38 9.00 -10.57
CA ARG A 5 -5.12 9.71 -10.25
C ARG A 5 -5.11 10.55 -8.96
N LEU A 6 -6.24 10.66 -8.25
CA LEU A 6 -6.33 11.45 -7.01
C LEU A 6 -6.60 10.58 -5.78
N THR A 7 -7.62 9.72 -5.85
CA THR A 7 -8.01 8.84 -4.74
C THR A 7 -8.31 7.42 -5.22
N ALA A 8 -7.86 7.07 -6.43
CA ALA A 8 -8.11 5.80 -7.06
C ALA A 8 -7.60 4.62 -6.21
N SER A 9 -8.38 3.54 -6.17
CA SER A 9 -8.03 2.34 -5.41
C SER A 9 -6.74 1.69 -5.94
N ALA A 10 -5.86 1.34 -5.01
CA ALA A 10 -4.62 0.60 -5.22
C ALA A 10 -4.60 -0.61 -4.26
N PRO A 11 -5.11 -1.78 -4.71
CA PRO A 11 -5.42 -2.91 -3.83
C PRO A 11 -4.19 -3.70 -3.35
N GLY A 12 -3.04 -3.51 -3.98
CA GLY A 12 -1.80 -4.16 -3.59
C GLY A 12 -0.88 -4.42 -4.77
N TYR A 13 0.35 -4.82 -4.45
CA TYR A 13 1.42 -5.08 -5.42
C TYR A 13 2.29 -6.24 -4.95
N GLY A 14 2.82 -7.01 -5.89
CA GLY A 14 3.79 -8.08 -5.63
C GLY A 14 3.19 -9.48 -5.62
N SER A 15 3.84 -10.40 -4.91
CA SER A 15 3.56 -11.83 -5.03
C SER A 15 2.42 -12.30 -4.12
N LEU A 16 1.31 -12.73 -4.72
CA LEU A 16 0.19 -13.34 -4.00
C LEU A 16 0.53 -14.67 -3.30
N SER A 17 1.62 -15.32 -3.71
CA SER A 17 2.10 -16.56 -3.09
C SER A 17 3.16 -16.30 -2.01
N SER A 18 3.41 -15.03 -1.65
CA SER A 18 4.37 -14.71 -0.61
C SER A 18 3.85 -15.19 0.76
N PRO A 19 4.70 -15.83 1.59
CA PRO A 19 4.29 -16.25 2.94
C PRO A 19 4.17 -15.06 3.91
N VAL A 20 4.57 -13.86 3.49
CA VAL A 20 4.53 -12.63 4.29
C VAL A 20 3.89 -11.53 3.45
N ALA A 21 3.08 -10.70 4.11
CA ALA A 21 2.54 -9.48 3.53
C ALA A 21 2.96 -8.26 4.36
N LEU A 22 3.21 -7.13 3.70
CA LEU A 22 3.38 -5.84 4.34
C LEU A 22 2.13 -4.99 4.14
N VAL A 23 1.55 -4.52 5.25
CA VAL A 23 0.32 -3.73 5.24
C VAL A 23 0.58 -2.37 5.88
N GLY A 24 0.49 -1.31 5.08
CA GLY A 24 0.53 0.08 5.55
C GLY A 24 -0.86 0.63 5.88
N GLN A 25 -0.94 1.95 6.09
CA GLN A 25 -2.20 2.61 6.36
C GLN A 25 -2.97 2.94 5.08
N SER A 26 -2.37 3.75 4.19
CA SER A 26 -2.99 4.28 2.99
C SER A 26 -1.96 4.81 2.00
N LEU A 27 -2.37 5.08 0.76
CA LEU A 27 -1.47 5.65 -0.25
C LEU A 27 -1.12 7.11 0.06
N CYS A 28 0.11 7.46 -0.30
CA CYS A 28 0.58 8.83 -0.33
C CYS A 28 0.18 9.52 -1.65
N GLU A 29 0.12 10.85 -1.66
CA GLU A 29 -0.21 11.64 -2.86
C GLU A 29 0.73 11.34 -4.04
N LYS A 30 2.06 11.33 -3.81
CA LYS A 30 3.05 11.00 -4.84
C LYS A 30 2.95 9.56 -5.35
N CYS A 31 2.40 8.66 -4.53
CA CYS A 31 2.22 7.25 -4.85
C CYS A 31 1.04 7.04 -5.82
N MET A 32 0.17 8.04 -6.00
CA MET A 32 -1.01 7.92 -6.86
C MET A 32 -0.69 7.77 -8.35
N GLU A 33 0.47 8.27 -8.78
CA GLU A 33 0.92 8.12 -10.17
C GLU A 33 1.22 6.65 -10.51
N SER A 34 1.88 5.94 -9.61
CA SER A 34 2.21 4.52 -9.79
C SER A 34 1.08 3.59 -9.34
N GLN A 35 0.24 4.05 -8.40
CA GLN A 35 -0.71 3.24 -7.62
C GLN A 35 -0.05 2.04 -6.91
N ILE A 36 1.25 2.12 -6.67
CA ILE A 36 1.98 1.10 -5.94
C ILE A 36 2.26 1.64 -4.53
N PRO A 37 1.87 0.92 -3.46
CA PRO A 37 2.21 1.30 -2.10
C PRO A 37 3.72 1.50 -1.93
N PHE A 38 4.11 2.43 -1.05
CA PHE A 38 5.51 2.63 -0.65
C PHE A 38 6.48 2.89 -1.83
N THR A 39 6.12 3.77 -2.76
CA THR A 39 7.05 4.25 -3.80
C THR A 39 7.69 5.58 -3.39
N GLY A 40 8.98 5.53 -3.04
CA GLY A 40 9.79 6.69 -2.66
C GLY A 40 9.63 7.12 -1.19
N GLY A 41 10.62 7.87 -0.69
CA GLY A 41 10.63 8.38 0.68
C GLY A 41 10.70 7.24 1.69
N SER A 42 9.69 7.10 2.55
CA SER A 42 9.61 5.94 3.48
C SER A 42 9.60 4.58 2.77
N GLY A 43 9.22 4.53 1.49
CA GLY A 43 9.27 3.31 0.69
C GLY A 43 10.69 2.81 0.42
N ASP A 44 11.67 3.70 0.37
CA ASP A 44 13.07 3.33 0.12
C ASP A 44 13.65 2.54 1.31
N LEU A 45 13.26 2.94 2.54
CA LEU A 45 13.61 2.20 3.76
C LEU A 45 12.99 0.80 3.80
N ILE A 46 11.77 0.66 3.28
CA ILE A 46 11.10 -0.65 3.19
C ILE A 46 11.80 -1.53 2.16
N VAL A 47 12.17 -0.99 1.01
CA VAL A 47 12.95 -1.73 -0.01
C VAL A 47 14.27 -2.21 0.59
N GLU A 48 15.03 -1.34 1.26
CA GLU A 48 16.28 -1.71 1.91
C GLU A 48 16.05 -2.81 2.98
N SER A 49 14.99 -2.69 3.78
CA SER A 49 14.67 -3.67 4.82
C SER A 49 14.31 -5.04 4.23
N ILE A 50 13.56 -5.07 3.13
CA ILE A 50 13.19 -6.29 2.39
C ILE A 50 14.45 -6.96 1.82
N GLU A 51 15.35 -6.19 1.22
CA GLU A 51 16.61 -6.69 0.69
C GLU A 51 17.50 -7.27 1.80
N ARG A 52 17.61 -6.58 2.93
CA ARG A 52 18.34 -7.06 4.12
C ARG A 52 17.73 -8.31 4.73
N ALA A 53 16.42 -8.51 4.59
CA ALA A 53 15.72 -9.74 4.98
C ALA A 53 15.92 -10.90 3.97
N GLY A 54 16.76 -10.72 2.94
CA GLY A 54 17.09 -11.75 1.96
C GLY A 54 16.16 -11.81 0.75
N GLN A 55 15.20 -10.89 0.64
CA GLN A 55 14.29 -10.82 -0.50
C GLN A 55 14.85 -9.88 -1.57
N ARG A 56 15.32 -10.46 -2.69
CA ARG A 56 16.04 -9.72 -3.74
C ARG A 56 15.23 -8.65 -4.46
N LYS A 57 13.89 -8.75 -4.42
CA LYS A 57 12.98 -7.82 -5.10
C LYS A 57 11.77 -7.58 -4.22
N ARG A 58 11.34 -6.33 -4.13
CA ARG A 58 10.08 -5.95 -3.46
C ARG A 58 8.87 -6.71 -3.99
N SER A 59 8.83 -7.00 -5.30
CA SER A 59 7.78 -7.78 -5.94
C SER A 59 7.65 -9.22 -5.44
N ASN A 60 8.65 -9.75 -4.72
CA ASN A 60 8.58 -11.10 -4.13
C ASN A 60 7.72 -11.17 -2.87
N ILE A 61 7.37 -10.02 -2.30
CA ILE A 61 6.49 -9.88 -1.13
C ILE A 61 5.16 -9.27 -1.58
N PHE A 62 4.05 -9.65 -0.95
CA PHE A 62 2.79 -8.95 -1.16
C PHE A 62 2.75 -7.67 -0.32
N ILE A 63 2.37 -6.55 -0.92
CA ILE A 63 2.34 -5.26 -0.24
C ILE A 63 1.02 -4.56 -0.52
N SER A 64 0.32 -4.14 0.54
CA SER A 64 -0.94 -3.41 0.45
C SER A 64 -1.09 -2.40 1.60
N ASN A 65 -2.28 -1.83 1.76
CA ASN A 65 -2.64 -0.86 2.80
C ASN A 65 -4.03 -1.18 3.36
N ALA A 66 -4.26 -0.89 4.64
CA ALA A 66 -5.57 -1.01 5.28
C ALA A 66 -6.68 -0.24 4.55
N VAL A 67 -6.33 0.91 3.96
CA VAL A 67 -7.19 1.66 3.03
C VAL A 67 -6.51 1.75 1.67
N HIS A 68 -7.16 1.22 0.64
CA HIS A 68 -6.64 1.16 -0.73
C HIS A 68 -6.67 2.51 -1.47
N CYS A 69 -7.35 3.51 -0.91
CA CYS A 69 -7.47 4.84 -1.51
C CYS A 69 -6.57 5.85 -0.80
N HIS A 70 -6.21 6.94 -1.49
CA HIS A 70 -5.52 8.07 -0.88
C HIS A 70 -6.51 8.98 -0.11
N PRO A 71 -6.32 9.20 1.20
CA PRO A 71 -7.14 10.14 1.98
C PRO A 71 -6.77 11.60 1.65
N PRO A 72 -7.76 12.52 1.58
CA PRO A 72 -7.51 13.91 1.26
C PRO A 72 -6.44 14.55 2.15
N LYS A 73 -5.54 15.34 1.54
CA LYS A 73 -4.47 16.08 2.24
C LYS A 73 -3.48 15.18 3.00
N ASN A 74 -3.29 13.92 2.57
CA ASN A 74 -2.38 12.96 3.23
C ASN A 74 -2.68 12.75 4.73
N ARG A 75 -3.94 12.96 5.17
CA ARG A 75 -4.32 12.66 6.55
C ARG A 75 -4.31 11.16 6.80
N ALA A 76 -4.27 10.79 8.08
CA ALA A 76 -4.57 9.43 8.50
C ALA A 76 -5.99 9.01 8.05
N SER A 77 -6.12 7.78 7.59
CA SER A 77 -7.40 7.09 7.41
C SER A 77 -8.19 7.07 8.71
N HIS A 78 -9.46 7.40 8.63
CA HIS A 78 -10.39 7.28 9.75
C HIS A 78 -10.84 5.83 9.93
N GLU A 79 -11.32 5.49 11.12
CA GLU A 79 -11.78 4.14 11.45
C GLU A 79 -12.86 3.64 10.48
N TYR A 80 -13.86 4.46 10.15
CA TYR A 80 -14.89 4.06 9.19
C TYR A 80 -14.34 3.78 7.79
N GLU A 81 -13.22 4.39 7.39
CA GLU A 81 -12.58 4.15 6.10
C GLU A 81 -11.84 2.81 6.10
N ILE A 82 -11.20 2.48 7.22
CA ILE A 82 -10.56 1.18 7.45
C ILE A 82 -11.63 0.08 7.46
N VAL A 83 -12.69 0.25 8.24
CA VAL A 83 -13.80 -0.71 8.34
C VAL A 83 -14.45 -0.94 6.97
N ASN A 84 -14.76 0.13 6.23
CA ASN A 84 -15.35 0.02 4.90
C ASN A 84 -14.42 -0.64 3.87
N CYS A 85 -13.10 -0.50 4.02
CA CYS A 85 -12.13 -1.07 3.09
C CYS A 85 -11.68 -2.49 3.47
N SER A 86 -11.88 -2.90 4.73
CA SER A 86 -11.46 -4.20 5.25
C SER A 86 -11.87 -5.42 4.42
N PRO A 87 -13.06 -5.49 3.77
CA PRO A 87 -13.42 -6.65 2.94
C PRO A 87 -12.52 -6.86 1.73
N HIS A 88 -11.67 -5.89 1.38
CA HIS A 88 -10.74 -5.96 0.26
C HIS A 88 -9.33 -6.39 0.64
N LEU A 89 -8.98 -6.41 1.94
CA LEU A 89 -7.63 -6.75 2.40
C LEU A 89 -7.50 -8.24 2.78
N GLY A 90 -8.63 -8.87 3.11
CA GLY A 90 -8.74 -10.29 3.44
C GLY A 90 -10.18 -10.62 3.89
N PRO A 91 -10.52 -11.91 4.06
CA PRO A 91 -11.64 -12.32 4.91
C PRO A 91 -11.37 -12.04 6.40
#